data_AF-A0A1H8XP33-F1
#
_entry.id   AF-A0A1H8XP33-F1
#
_cell.length_a   1.000
_cell.length_b   1.000
_cell.length_c   1.000
_cell.angle_alpha   90.00
_cell.angle_beta   90.00
_cell.angle_gamma   90.00
#
_symmetry.space_group_name_H-M   'P 1'
#
loop_
_entity.id
_entity.type
_entity.pdbx_description
1 polymer ?
#
loop_
_entity_poly.entity_id
_entity_poly.type
_entity_poly.pdbx_seq_one_letter_code
_entity_poly.pdbx_strand_id
1 'polypeptide(L)'
;MRLRDEVIEPGIAAHSGRIVKNTGDGFIAIFDTADGAATCAVELQRALARATVAQPPSLRIAFRMGVNFADIIAEKGDVYGEGVNVAARLQTYAEPGDVIVSQVVADKLQPKARTDAIDLGELLLRNMQKPVRVYALRPEPAAGSRLRLGEVGADEEARPSIALLPFRTLHGDGDSDNVALGMVDAIAHGFSGLKDLFVISRGTTLSFASGSVDPIDVGRRLDVRYILSGGVLRSGNRLRVYTELTDVVGGTVVYSERHDGALDDLFNLQDRIAFRLVKIIAPNVRELELRRALRKHPSSITAYDLLLQALDLLYRMDADSFRKARGLLQQAIAHDPGYAPPYTYVALWYIFRVGEIGSPDPDGDAKAAADHALAAIERDGSDALALAIYGHVQSFLLRDSSTAFSFLDQAIELGPSVAMAWSMSSAARGYMGNGPLAVAHAERGQRLAPADRYTFWHEGILAQAHYVNGDYEQAAIWARSAVAHNRSIRFTSRTLIASLMAQGRRAEAEAAARHLLTLQPDFRVGVYAPRCPFVEPILAGWLGRLREAGLPE
;
A
#
# COMPACT_ATOMS: atom_id res chain seq x y z
N MET A 1 -10.05 -31.27 7.29
CA MET A 1 -9.61 -32.67 7.21
C MET A 1 -10.60 -33.54 6.42
N ARG A 2 -11.92 -33.52 6.66
CA ARG A 2 -12.92 -34.31 5.89
C ARG A 2 -12.89 -34.19 4.35
N LEU A 3 -12.90 -32.99 3.78
CA LEU A 3 -13.01 -32.81 2.31
C LEU A 3 -11.82 -33.34 1.51
N ARG A 4 -10.63 -33.39 2.12
CA ARG A 4 -9.42 -33.88 1.47
C ARG A 4 -9.52 -35.39 1.22
N ASP A 5 -9.83 -36.13 2.27
CA ASP A 5 -9.86 -37.60 2.25
C ASP A 5 -11.15 -38.13 1.60
N GLU A 6 -12.25 -37.36 1.65
CA GLU A 6 -13.57 -37.78 1.12
C GLU A 6 -13.82 -37.35 -0.34
N VAL A 7 -13.20 -36.27 -0.83
CA VAL A 7 -13.50 -35.69 -2.16
C VAL A 7 -12.27 -35.50 -3.03
N ILE A 8 -11.20 -34.89 -2.49
CA ILE A 8 -10.03 -34.49 -3.30
C ILE A 8 -9.17 -35.69 -3.70
N GLU A 9 -8.70 -36.48 -2.73
CA GLU A 9 -7.83 -37.63 -3.00
C GLU A 9 -8.54 -38.73 -3.81
N PRO A 10 -9.80 -39.11 -3.51
CA PRO A 10 -10.54 -40.07 -4.33
C PRO A 10 -10.81 -39.57 -5.75
N GLY A 11 -11.14 -38.28 -5.92
CA GLY A 11 -11.41 -37.69 -7.23
C GLY A 11 -10.18 -37.70 -8.14
N ILE A 12 -9.01 -37.39 -7.59
CA ILE A 12 -7.74 -37.42 -8.34
C ILE A 12 -7.36 -38.87 -8.70
N ALA A 13 -7.51 -39.81 -7.76
CA ALA A 13 -7.21 -41.22 -8.00
C ALA A 13 -8.12 -41.86 -9.06
N ALA A 14 -9.41 -41.47 -9.11
CA ALA A 14 -10.36 -41.97 -10.09
C ALA A 14 -9.98 -41.65 -11.56
N HIS A 15 -9.23 -40.56 -11.76
CA HIS A 15 -8.71 -40.15 -13.07
C HIS A 15 -7.24 -40.53 -13.27
N SER A 16 -6.75 -41.53 -12.53
CA SER A 16 -5.34 -41.98 -12.55
C SER A 16 -4.33 -40.86 -12.26
N GLY A 17 -4.74 -39.85 -11.48
CA GLY A 17 -3.87 -38.79 -11.02
C GLY A 17 -3.18 -39.12 -9.70
N ARG A 18 -2.09 -38.40 -9.40
CA ARG A 18 -1.39 -38.46 -8.11
C ARG A 18 -0.99 -37.09 -7.62
N ILE A 19 -1.29 -36.78 -6.36
CA ILE A 19 -0.78 -35.57 -5.70
C ILE A 19 0.72 -35.74 -5.46
N VAL A 20 1.52 -34.80 -5.98
CA VAL A 20 2.98 -34.78 -5.82
C VAL A 20 3.43 -33.83 -4.72
N LYS A 21 2.68 -32.75 -4.48
CA LYS A 21 3.04 -31.70 -3.50
C LYS A 21 1.78 -31.03 -2.93
N ASN A 22 1.81 -30.73 -1.64
CA ASN A 22 0.80 -29.89 -0.98
C ASN A 22 1.37 -28.50 -0.74
N THR A 23 0.57 -27.45 -0.96
CA THR A 23 0.98 -26.05 -0.86
C THR A 23 -0.04 -25.31 0.00
N GLY A 24 0.14 -25.22 1.32
CA GLY A 24 -0.74 -24.42 2.20
C GLY A 24 -2.25 -24.71 2.05
N ASP A 25 -2.92 -23.95 1.19
CA ASP A 25 -4.33 -24.00 0.81
C ASP A 25 -4.63 -24.73 -0.53
N GLY A 26 -3.63 -25.36 -1.16
CA GLY A 26 -3.73 -26.05 -2.45
C GLY A 26 -2.80 -27.26 -2.60
N PHE A 27 -2.72 -27.80 -3.82
CA PHE A 27 -1.89 -28.97 -4.14
C PHE A 27 -1.50 -28.98 -5.62
N ILE A 28 -0.46 -29.75 -5.95
CA ILE A 28 -0.04 -30.07 -7.31
C ILE A 28 -0.29 -31.56 -7.55
N ALA A 29 -0.99 -31.89 -8.63
CA ALA A 29 -1.25 -33.26 -9.07
C ALA A 29 -0.73 -33.48 -10.49
N ILE A 30 -0.25 -34.70 -10.76
CA ILE A 30 0.20 -35.15 -12.08
C ILE A 30 -0.77 -36.21 -12.62
N PHE A 31 -0.91 -36.26 -13.94
CA PHE A 31 -1.78 -37.18 -14.66
C PHE A 31 -1.08 -37.66 -15.93
N ASP A 32 -1.39 -38.88 -16.38
CA ASP A 32 -0.79 -39.45 -17.59
C ASP A 32 -1.38 -38.85 -18.89
N THR A 33 -2.54 -38.20 -18.82
CA THR A 33 -3.22 -37.62 -19.99
C THR A 33 -3.77 -36.22 -19.70
N ALA A 34 -3.75 -35.35 -20.72
CA ALA A 34 -4.29 -34.00 -20.66
C ALA A 34 -5.82 -33.98 -20.46
N ASP A 35 -6.54 -34.88 -21.12
CA ASP A 35 -8.01 -35.01 -21.00
C ASP A 35 -8.41 -35.49 -19.59
N GLY A 36 -7.67 -36.46 -19.03
CA GLY A 36 -7.89 -36.94 -17.66
C GLY A 36 -7.66 -35.84 -16.62
N ALA A 37 -6.61 -35.04 -16.77
CA ALA A 37 -6.34 -33.90 -15.90
C ALA A 37 -7.45 -32.84 -15.94
N ALA A 38 -7.89 -32.45 -17.14
CA ALA A 38 -8.92 -31.44 -17.33
C ALA A 38 -10.31 -31.92 -16.86
N THR A 39 -10.66 -33.18 -17.17
CA THR A 39 -11.91 -33.79 -16.71
C THR A 39 -11.94 -33.90 -15.19
N CYS A 40 -10.85 -34.38 -14.59
CA CYS A 40 -10.71 -34.43 -13.14
C CYS A 40 -10.89 -33.06 -12.49
N ALA A 41 -10.27 -32.01 -13.05
CA ALA A 41 -10.37 -30.65 -12.52
C ALA A 41 -11.83 -30.15 -12.52
N VAL A 42 -12.55 -30.33 -13.64
CA VAL A 42 -13.96 -29.91 -13.76
C VAL A 42 -14.86 -30.72 -12.82
N GLU A 43 -14.67 -32.03 -12.73
CA GLU A 43 -15.47 -32.88 -11.84
C GLU A 43 -15.20 -32.58 -10.36
N LEU A 44 -13.95 -32.30 -9.99
CA LEU A 44 -13.58 -31.93 -8.64
C LEU A 44 -14.24 -30.61 -8.23
N GLN A 45 -14.30 -29.61 -9.11
CA GLN A 45 -15.04 -28.37 -8.85
C GLN A 45 -16.54 -28.63 -8.62
N ARG A 46 -17.16 -29.52 -9.42
CA ARG A 46 -18.58 -29.90 -9.21
C ARG A 46 -18.80 -30.63 -7.89
N ALA A 47 -17.91 -31.55 -7.55
CA ALA A 47 -17.99 -32.31 -6.32
C ALA A 47 -17.87 -31.42 -5.09
N LEU A 48 -16.94 -30.45 -5.11
CA LEU A 48 -16.74 -29.47 -4.05
C LEU A 48 -17.93 -28.50 -3.92
N ALA A 49 -18.45 -28.00 -5.04
CA ALA A 49 -19.64 -27.17 -5.05
C ALA A 49 -20.86 -27.89 -4.43
N ARG A 50 -21.04 -29.18 -4.74
CA ARG A 50 -22.11 -30.02 -4.15
C ARG A 50 -21.88 -30.29 -2.66
N ALA A 51 -20.65 -30.63 -2.27
CA ALA A 51 -20.31 -30.95 -0.88
C ALA A 51 -20.41 -29.73 0.06
N THR A 52 -20.28 -28.52 -0.49
CA THR A 52 -20.31 -27.27 0.29
C THR A 52 -21.60 -26.45 0.12
N VAL A 53 -22.56 -26.90 -0.71
CA VAL A 53 -23.80 -26.14 -1.01
C VAL A 53 -24.63 -25.81 0.24
N ALA A 54 -24.67 -26.72 1.21
CA ALA A 54 -25.39 -26.57 2.47
C ALA A 54 -24.67 -25.65 3.48
N GLN A 55 -23.43 -25.23 3.17
CA GLN A 55 -22.64 -24.34 4.00
C GLN A 55 -22.92 -22.86 3.66
N PRO A 56 -22.74 -21.94 4.62
CA PRO A 56 -22.76 -20.50 4.37
C PRO A 56 -21.79 -20.11 3.25
N PRO A 57 -22.10 -19.09 2.42
CA PRO A 57 -21.24 -18.68 1.29
C PRO A 57 -19.78 -18.42 1.66
N SER A 58 -19.51 -17.93 2.87
CA SER A 58 -18.16 -17.66 3.39
C SER A 58 -17.31 -18.90 3.70
N LEU A 59 -17.94 -20.08 3.80
CA LEU A 59 -17.27 -21.36 4.08
C LEU A 59 -17.23 -22.29 2.86
N ARG A 60 -17.81 -21.88 1.72
CA ARG A 60 -17.79 -22.66 0.49
C ARG A 60 -16.39 -22.63 -0.11
N ILE A 61 -15.84 -23.82 -0.36
CA ILE A 61 -14.51 -23.98 -0.92
C ILE A 61 -14.64 -24.22 -2.42
N ALA A 62 -13.99 -23.37 -3.21
CA ALA A 62 -13.84 -23.53 -4.65
C ALA A 62 -12.38 -23.27 -5.00
N PHE A 63 -11.78 -24.17 -5.77
CA PHE A 63 -10.37 -24.02 -6.15
C PHE A 63 -10.23 -23.07 -7.34
N ARG A 64 -9.04 -22.52 -7.50
CA ARG A 64 -8.58 -21.95 -8.76
C ARG A 64 -7.67 -23.00 -9.37
N MET A 65 -7.94 -23.47 -10.59
CA MET A 65 -7.18 -24.58 -11.19
C MET A 65 -6.57 -24.17 -12.53
N GLY A 66 -5.31 -24.55 -12.73
CA GLY A 66 -4.58 -24.39 -13.99
C GLY A 66 -4.08 -25.75 -14.50
N VAL A 67 -4.34 -26.06 -15.76
CA VAL A 67 -3.93 -27.34 -16.38
C VAL A 67 -3.05 -27.08 -17.60
N ASN A 68 -1.88 -27.71 -17.62
CA ASN A 68 -0.95 -27.66 -18.74
C ASN A 68 -0.45 -29.06 -19.10
N PHE A 69 -0.05 -29.26 -20.36
CA PHE A 69 0.53 -30.51 -20.86
C PHE A 69 1.91 -30.25 -21.45
N ALA A 70 2.93 -30.78 -20.80
CA ALA A 70 4.33 -30.70 -21.21
C ALA A 70 5.16 -31.76 -20.48
N ASP A 71 6.40 -31.96 -20.92
CA ASP A 71 7.33 -32.87 -20.26
C ASP A 71 7.68 -32.37 -18.85
N ILE A 72 7.69 -33.30 -17.90
CA ILE A 72 7.97 -33.03 -16.48
C ILE A 72 9.00 -34.02 -15.95
N ILE A 73 9.83 -33.56 -15.01
CA ILE A 73 10.76 -34.39 -14.25
C ILE A 73 10.15 -34.60 -12.87
N ALA A 74 9.76 -35.84 -12.57
CA ALA A 74 9.21 -36.21 -11.27
C ALA A 74 10.30 -36.85 -10.41
N GLU A 75 10.63 -36.22 -9.28
CA GLU A 75 11.50 -36.78 -8.23
C GLU A 75 10.67 -37.09 -6.98
N LYS A 76 11.25 -37.80 -5.99
CA LYS A 76 10.51 -38.24 -4.80
C LYS A 76 9.94 -37.05 -4.01
N GLY A 77 8.67 -36.72 -4.26
CA GLY A 77 7.91 -35.69 -3.56
C GLY A 77 7.95 -34.29 -4.19
N ASP A 78 8.50 -34.13 -5.39
CA ASP A 78 8.47 -32.86 -6.12
C ASP A 78 8.42 -33.07 -7.64
N VAL A 79 7.99 -32.03 -8.36
CA VAL A 79 7.92 -32.06 -9.81
C VAL A 79 8.49 -30.77 -10.39
N TYR A 80 9.39 -30.91 -11.37
CA TYR A 80 10.11 -29.80 -11.99
C TYR A 80 9.90 -29.79 -13.50
N GLY A 81 9.95 -28.59 -14.09
CA GLY A 81 9.84 -28.40 -15.53
C GLY A 81 9.13 -27.10 -15.89
N GLU A 82 9.38 -26.60 -17.10
CA GLU A 82 8.69 -25.43 -17.63
C GLU A 82 7.16 -25.62 -17.63
N GLY A 83 6.72 -26.85 -17.88
CA GLY A 83 5.30 -27.23 -17.86
C GLY A 83 4.58 -26.97 -16.54
N VAL A 84 5.27 -27.16 -15.42
CA VAL A 84 4.74 -26.96 -14.05
C VAL A 84 4.54 -25.48 -13.78
N ASN A 85 5.51 -24.66 -14.18
CA ASN A 85 5.44 -23.20 -14.06
C ASN A 85 4.31 -22.62 -14.91
N VAL A 86 4.05 -23.18 -16.10
CA VAL A 86 2.90 -22.79 -16.92
C VAL A 86 1.60 -23.13 -16.22
N ALA A 87 1.41 -24.37 -15.73
CA ALA A 87 0.18 -24.77 -15.02
C ALA A 87 -0.10 -23.88 -13.79
N ALA A 88 0.91 -23.64 -12.95
CA ALA A 88 0.78 -22.78 -11.78
C ALA A 88 0.42 -21.34 -12.14
N ARG A 89 0.87 -20.84 -13.30
CA ARG A 89 0.51 -19.49 -13.79
C ARG A 89 -0.86 -19.45 -14.41
N LEU A 90 -1.28 -20.49 -15.14
CA LEU A 90 -2.65 -20.55 -15.66
C LEU A 90 -3.68 -20.50 -14.53
N GLN A 91 -3.37 -21.13 -13.40
CA GLN A 91 -4.18 -21.07 -12.19
C GLN A 91 -4.47 -19.65 -11.71
N THR A 92 -3.53 -18.71 -11.87
CA THR A 92 -3.70 -17.32 -11.39
C THR A 92 -4.74 -16.54 -12.19
N TYR A 93 -5.11 -17.04 -13.39
CA TYR A 93 -6.16 -16.46 -14.23
C TYR A 93 -7.54 -17.13 -14.02
N ALA A 94 -7.61 -18.15 -13.15
CA ALA A 94 -8.86 -18.81 -12.82
C ALA A 94 -9.60 -18.05 -11.70
N GLU A 95 -10.89 -17.78 -11.90
CA GLU A 95 -11.79 -17.41 -10.80
C GLU A 95 -12.04 -18.62 -9.87
N PRO A 96 -12.48 -18.42 -8.60
CA PRO A 96 -12.88 -19.53 -7.75
C PRO A 96 -13.97 -20.38 -8.42
N GLY A 97 -13.66 -21.65 -8.68
CA GLY A 97 -14.54 -22.59 -9.39
C GLY A 97 -14.21 -22.78 -10.87
N ASP A 98 -13.37 -21.93 -11.45
CA ASP A 98 -12.94 -22.03 -12.85
C ASP A 98 -11.71 -22.94 -13.01
N VAL A 99 -11.59 -23.51 -14.21
CA VAL A 99 -10.43 -24.30 -14.64
C VAL A 99 -9.88 -23.66 -15.92
N ILE A 100 -8.64 -23.17 -15.86
CA ILE A 100 -7.95 -22.59 -17.03
C ILE A 100 -7.00 -23.62 -17.61
N VAL A 101 -7.08 -23.83 -18.92
CA VAL A 101 -6.26 -24.81 -19.64
C VAL A 101 -5.47 -24.14 -20.75
N SER A 102 -4.25 -24.62 -21.01
CA SER A 102 -3.46 -24.19 -22.18
C SER A 102 -4.09 -24.71 -23.48
N GLN A 103 -3.73 -24.09 -24.61
CA GLN A 103 -4.12 -24.57 -25.94
C GLN A 103 -3.74 -26.04 -26.16
N VAL A 104 -2.56 -26.45 -25.69
CA VAL A 104 -2.09 -27.85 -25.83
C VAL A 104 -3.02 -28.83 -25.14
N VAL A 105 -3.60 -28.44 -24.00
CA VAL A 105 -4.62 -29.23 -23.29
C VAL A 105 -5.95 -29.16 -24.03
N ALA A 106 -6.40 -27.96 -24.43
CA ALA A 106 -7.66 -27.75 -25.14
C ALA A 106 -7.76 -28.55 -26.45
N ASP A 107 -6.66 -28.68 -27.18
CA ASP A 107 -6.58 -29.47 -28.42
C ASP A 107 -6.69 -30.97 -28.21
N LYS A 108 -6.46 -31.44 -26.97
CA LYS A 108 -6.51 -32.86 -26.57
C LYS A 108 -7.80 -33.24 -25.82
N LEU A 109 -8.70 -32.27 -25.58
CA LEU A 109 -9.99 -32.53 -24.92
C LEU A 109 -10.94 -33.33 -25.83
N GLN A 110 -11.84 -34.09 -25.21
CA GLN A 110 -12.96 -34.71 -25.92
C GLN A 110 -13.82 -33.66 -26.67
N PRO A 111 -14.42 -33.99 -27.82
CA PRO A 111 -15.13 -33.03 -28.67
C PRO A 111 -16.19 -32.20 -27.96
N LYS A 112 -16.92 -32.80 -27.02
CA LYS A 112 -17.95 -32.11 -26.23
C LYS A 112 -17.33 -31.06 -25.29
N ALA A 113 -16.31 -31.45 -24.51
CA ALA A 113 -15.61 -30.55 -23.61
C ALA A 113 -14.85 -29.43 -24.36
N ARG A 114 -14.35 -29.72 -25.57
CA ARG A 114 -13.71 -28.73 -26.44
C ARG A 114 -14.70 -27.70 -27.00
N THR A 115 -15.94 -28.10 -27.27
CA THR A 115 -17.00 -27.20 -27.77
C THR A 115 -17.51 -26.26 -26.67
N ASP A 116 -17.50 -26.73 -25.42
CA ASP A 116 -17.92 -25.96 -24.25
C ASP A 116 -16.79 -25.08 -23.66
N ALA A 117 -15.57 -25.19 -24.19
CA ALA A 117 -14.41 -24.42 -23.76
C ALA A 117 -14.49 -22.97 -24.27
N ILE A 118 -14.34 -22.00 -23.36
CA ILE A 118 -14.38 -20.58 -23.69
C ILE A 118 -12.96 -20.12 -24.02
N ASP A 119 -12.72 -19.69 -25.27
CA ASP A 119 -11.44 -19.11 -25.67
C ASP A 119 -11.21 -17.76 -24.99
N LEU A 120 -10.12 -17.65 -24.23
CA LEU A 120 -9.73 -16.43 -23.52
C LEU A 120 -8.62 -15.65 -24.25
N GLY A 121 -8.17 -16.12 -25.41
CA GLY A 121 -7.11 -15.48 -26.20
C GLY A 121 -5.70 -15.82 -25.73
N GLU A 122 -4.74 -15.02 -26.18
CA GLU A 122 -3.31 -15.20 -25.88
C GLU A 122 -2.91 -14.45 -24.61
N LEU A 123 -2.30 -15.17 -23.65
CA LEU A 123 -1.75 -14.61 -22.43
C LEU A 123 -0.22 -14.69 -22.45
N LEU A 124 0.44 -13.56 -22.22
CA LEU A 124 1.88 -13.53 -21.97
C LEU A 124 2.15 -13.86 -20.50
N LEU A 125 2.48 -15.12 -20.22
CA LEU A 125 2.81 -15.56 -18.88
C LEU A 125 4.19 -14.97 -18.46
N ARG A 126 4.31 -14.48 -17.22
CA ARG A 126 5.57 -13.90 -16.69
C ARG A 126 6.75 -14.85 -16.99
N ASN A 127 7.89 -14.33 -17.43
CA ASN A 127 9.10 -15.11 -17.79
C ASN A 127 8.93 -16.12 -18.95
N MET A 128 7.95 -15.92 -19.84
CA MET A 128 7.84 -16.68 -21.10
C MET A 128 7.96 -15.73 -22.28
N GLN A 129 8.80 -16.08 -23.25
CA GLN A 129 9.02 -15.26 -24.45
C GLN A 129 7.88 -15.36 -25.47
N LYS A 130 7.04 -16.39 -25.38
CA LYS A 130 5.93 -16.64 -26.30
C LYS A 130 4.59 -16.59 -25.55
N PRO A 131 3.59 -15.85 -26.07
CA PRO A 131 2.24 -15.91 -25.55
C PRO A 131 1.67 -17.34 -25.60
N VAL A 132 0.90 -17.71 -24.59
CA VAL A 132 0.18 -18.99 -24.51
C VAL A 132 -1.29 -18.70 -24.68
N ARG A 133 -1.92 -19.30 -25.69
CA ARG A 133 -3.38 -19.25 -25.84
C ARG A 133 -4.04 -20.15 -24.81
N VAL A 134 -5.13 -19.68 -24.22
CA VAL A 134 -5.77 -20.33 -23.07
C VAL A 134 -7.29 -20.41 -23.22
N TYR A 135 -7.87 -21.40 -22.56
CA TYR A 135 -9.30 -21.67 -22.58
C TYR A 135 -9.81 -21.88 -21.16
N ALA A 136 -11.03 -21.41 -20.87
CA ALA A 136 -11.71 -21.68 -19.61
C ALA A 136 -12.71 -22.84 -19.77
N LEU A 137 -12.66 -23.79 -18.84
CA LEU A 137 -13.65 -24.84 -18.67
C LEU A 137 -14.50 -24.50 -17.44
N ARG A 138 -15.80 -24.25 -17.65
CA ARG A 138 -16.73 -23.86 -16.58
C ARG A 138 -17.63 -25.03 -16.19
N PRO A 139 -17.63 -25.46 -14.91
CA PRO A 139 -18.41 -26.63 -14.49
C PRO A 139 -19.93 -26.43 -14.51
N GLU A 140 -20.44 -25.21 -14.39
CA GLU A 140 -21.87 -24.85 -14.54
C GLU A 140 -22.08 -23.59 -15.39
N PRO A 141 -23.16 -23.52 -16.20
CA PRO A 141 -23.56 -22.30 -16.89
C PRO A 141 -24.23 -21.36 -15.88
N ALA A 142 -23.49 -20.36 -15.39
CA ALA A 142 -24.05 -19.32 -14.54
C ALA A 142 -25.13 -18.55 -15.32
N ALA A 143 -26.40 -18.77 -14.96
CA ALA A 143 -27.51 -17.94 -15.40
C ALA A 143 -27.27 -16.50 -14.89
N GLY A 144 -26.84 -15.63 -15.81
CA GLY A 144 -26.73 -14.19 -15.55
C GLY A 144 -25.37 -13.54 -15.79
N SER A 145 -24.29 -14.29 -16.07
CA SER A 145 -23.01 -13.67 -16.44
C SER A 145 -22.85 -13.69 -17.96
N ARG A 146 -23.37 -12.65 -18.62
CA ARG A 146 -22.86 -12.26 -19.95
C ARG A 146 -21.39 -11.93 -19.75
N LEU A 147 -20.50 -12.65 -20.46
CA LEU A 147 -19.09 -12.33 -20.60
C LEU A 147 -18.91 -10.81 -20.75
N ARG A 148 -18.40 -10.16 -19.70
CA ARG A 148 -17.68 -8.91 -19.85
C ARG A 148 -16.31 -9.32 -20.38
N LEU A 149 -16.08 -9.06 -21.66
CA LEU A 149 -14.74 -9.02 -22.23
C LEU A 149 -13.99 -7.91 -21.51
N GLY A 150 -12.96 -8.30 -20.75
CA GLY A 150 -12.16 -7.43 -19.91
C GLY A 150 -12.68 -7.40 -18.47
N GLU A 151 -11.74 -7.52 -17.53
CA GLU A 151 -11.89 -7.49 -16.06
C GLU A 151 -12.14 -8.85 -15.38
N VAL A 152 -11.03 -9.57 -15.19
CA VAL A 152 -10.76 -10.38 -13.99
C VAL A 152 -9.72 -9.61 -13.17
N GLY A 153 -9.94 -9.52 -11.86
CA GLY A 153 -9.29 -8.60 -10.92
C GLY A 153 -7.76 -8.60 -10.97
N ALA A 154 -7.23 -7.51 -11.52
CA ALA A 154 -5.81 -7.20 -11.62
C ALA A 154 -5.51 -5.80 -11.06
N ASP A 155 -6.24 -5.37 -10.03
CA ASP A 155 -6.29 -3.93 -9.73
C ASP A 155 -5.07 -3.38 -8.97
N GLU A 156 -4.14 -4.22 -8.50
CA GLU A 156 -2.87 -3.76 -7.93
C GLU A 156 -1.61 -4.18 -8.71
N GLU A 157 -1.61 -5.31 -9.41
CA GLU A 157 -0.42 -5.81 -10.14
C GLU A 157 -0.42 -5.51 -11.66
N ALA A 158 -1.52 -4.98 -12.23
CA ALA A 158 -1.53 -4.53 -13.63
C ALA A 158 -1.09 -3.06 -13.79
N ARG A 159 -1.15 -2.27 -12.71
CA ARG A 159 -0.78 -0.85 -12.72
C ARG A 159 0.75 -0.74 -12.72
N PRO A 160 1.35 0.03 -13.65
CA PRO A 160 2.75 0.38 -13.59
C PRO A 160 3.13 0.90 -12.19
N SER A 161 4.06 0.21 -11.54
CA SER A 161 4.64 0.65 -10.28
C SER A 161 5.89 1.48 -10.52
N ILE A 162 6.01 2.62 -9.84
CA ILE A 162 7.11 3.56 -10.00
C ILE A 162 7.62 4.08 -8.66
N ALA A 163 8.93 4.23 -8.52
CA ALA A 163 9.54 5.02 -7.46
C ALA A 163 10.42 6.14 -8.05
N LEU A 164 10.38 7.32 -7.42
CA LEU A 164 11.16 8.48 -7.85
C LEU A 164 12.32 8.69 -6.87
N LEU A 165 13.55 8.54 -7.36
CA LEU A 165 14.74 8.81 -6.57
C LEU A 165 14.99 10.32 -6.48
N PRO A 166 15.54 10.80 -5.35
CA PRO A 166 15.99 12.18 -5.23
C PRO A 166 16.95 12.55 -6.36
N PHE A 167 16.71 13.69 -7.01
CA PHE A 167 17.58 14.16 -8.08
C PHE A 167 18.92 14.63 -7.52
N ARG A 168 20.02 14.23 -8.18
CA ARG A 168 21.38 14.61 -7.80
C ARG A 168 21.67 16.06 -8.18
N THR A 169 22.42 16.77 -7.35
CA THR A 169 22.94 18.11 -7.64
C THR A 169 24.46 18.05 -7.76
N LEU A 170 25.04 18.87 -8.65
CA LEU A 170 26.48 18.85 -8.93
C LEU A 170 27.31 19.76 -8.01
N HIS A 171 26.71 20.81 -7.44
CA HIS A 171 27.43 21.83 -6.68
C HIS A 171 27.07 21.88 -5.19
N GLY A 172 26.08 21.09 -4.72
CA GLY A 172 25.73 20.98 -3.30
C GLY A 172 25.49 22.32 -2.60
N ASP A 173 25.03 23.35 -3.33
CA ASP A 173 24.52 24.57 -2.73
C ASP A 173 23.07 24.30 -2.30
N GLY A 174 22.71 24.65 -1.06
CA GLY A 174 21.40 24.29 -0.47
C GLY A 174 20.21 24.77 -1.32
N ASP A 175 20.41 25.83 -2.09
CA ASP A 175 19.49 26.38 -3.07
C ASP A 175 19.18 25.42 -4.24
N SER A 176 20.16 24.68 -4.76
CA SER A 176 19.93 23.68 -5.81
C SER A 176 19.31 22.40 -5.25
N ASP A 177 19.69 22.03 -4.03
CA ASP A 177 19.15 20.85 -3.35
C ASP A 177 17.66 21.02 -3.08
N ASN A 178 17.23 22.21 -2.65
CA ASN A 178 15.81 22.52 -2.44
C ASN A 178 15.02 22.46 -3.75
N VAL A 179 15.56 22.99 -4.85
CA VAL A 179 14.91 22.92 -6.18
C VAL A 179 14.79 21.48 -6.67
N ALA A 180 15.86 20.68 -6.53
CA ALA A 180 15.87 19.27 -6.91
C ALA A 180 14.87 18.45 -6.10
N LEU A 181 14.84 18.67 -4.78
CA LEU A 181 13.92 18.02 -3.87
C LEU A 181 12.47 18.37 -4.19
N GLY A 182 12.19 19.65 -4.43
CA GLY A 182 10.86 20.13 -4.77
C GLY A 182 10.35 19.52 -6.08
N MET A 183 11.18 19.51 -7.12
CA MET A 183 10.79 18.94 -8.41
C MET A 183 10.37 17.47 -8.31
N VAL A 184 11.12 16.65 -7.56
CA VAL A 184 10.75 15.25 -7.34
C VAL A 184 9.45 15.14 -6.52
N ASP A 185 9.29 15.97 -5.50
CA ASP A 185 8.09 15.98 -4.65
C ASP A 185 6.82 16.34 -5.45
N ALA A 186 6.88 17.37 -6.28
CA ALA A 186 5.77 17.79 -7.13
C ALA A 186 5.37 16.70 -8.14
N ILE A 187 6.34 16.04 -8.78
CA ILE A 187 6.07 14.94 -9.73
C ILE A 187 5.48 13.74 -8.98
N ALA A 188 6.05 13.35 -7.83
CA ALA A 188 5.56 12.24 -7.02
C ALA A 188 4.12 12.49 -6.53
N HIS A 189 3.84 13.71 -6.05
CA HIS A 189 2.51 14.12 -5.63
C HIS A 189 1.50 14.01 -6.78
N GLY A 190 1.83 14.55 -7.97
CA GLY A 190 0.97 14.43 -9.15
C GLY A 190 0.71 12.99 -9.58
N PHE A 191 1.71 12.11 -9.49
CA PHE A 191 1.54 10.70 -9.83
C PHE A 191 0.71 9.94 -8.81
N SER A 192 0.74 10.36 -7.54
CA SER A 192 0.10 9.62 -6.45
C SER A 192 -1.43 9.61 -6.53
N GLY A 193 -2.01 10.58 -7.24
CA GLY A 193 -3.45 10.66 -7.54
C GLY A 193 -3.90 9.88 -8.78
N LEU A 194 -2.97 9.33 -9.57
CA LEU A 194 -3.32 8.60 -10.79
C LEU A 194 -3.70 7.18 -10.44
N LYS A 195 -4.98 6.83 -10.65
CA LYS A 195 -5.50 5.48 -10.39
C LYS A 195 -4.74 4.42 -11.19
N ASP A 196 -4.27 4.73 -12.40
CA ASP A 196 -3.50 3.78 -13.22
C ASP A 196 -2.06 3.54 -12.77
N LEU A 197 -1.57 4.25 -11.73
CA LEU A 197 -0.21 4.10 -11.22
C LEU A 197 -0.19 3.62 -9.78
N PHE A 198 0.83 2.81 -9.47
CA PHE A 198 1.26 2.56 -8.10
C PHE A 198 2.55 3.34 -7.84
N VAL A 199 2.52 4.27 -6.89
CA VAL A 199 3.66 5.16 -6.62
C VAL A 199 4.19 4.92 -5.22
N ILE A 200 5.48 4.60 -5.12
CA ILE A 200 6.15 4.51 -3.81
C ILE A 200 6.27 5.91 -3.20
N SER A 201 5.97 6.01 -1.91
CA SER A 201 6.09 7.24 -1.14
C SER A 201 7.48 7.85 -1.27
N ARG A 202 7.52 9.18 -1.45
CA ARG A 202 8.76 9.97 -1.41
C ARG A 202 9.60 9.68 -0.17
N GLY A 203 8.98 9.56 1.01
CA GLY A 203 9.74 9.37 2.24
C GLY A 203 10.54 8.07 2.24
N THR A 204 10.08 7.05 1.51
CA THR A 204 10.82 5.79 1.29
C THR A 204 12.06 6.02 0.42
N THR A 205 11.91 6.78 -0.67
CA THR A 205 13.01 6.98 -1.61
C THR A 205 14.06 7.99 -1.12
N LEU A 206 13.74 8.85 -0.16
CA LEU A 206 14.70 9.76 0.48
C LEU A 206 15.89 9.05 1.14
N SER A 207 15.72 7.78 1.57
CA SER A 207 16.80 6.98 2.13
C SER A 207 17.93 6.70 1.11
N PHE A 208 17.64 6.82 -0.19
CA PHE A 208 18.59 6.66 -1.29
C PHE A 208 19.20 7.98 -1.78
N ALA A 209 18.95 9.10 -1.08
CA ALA A 209 19.55 10.39 -1.42
C ALA A 209 21.08 10.38 -1.27
N SER A 210 21.60 9.62 -0.29
CA SER A 210 23.02 9.51 -0.01
C SER A 210 23.63 8.27 -0.65
N GLY A 211 24.61 8.46 -1.53
CA GLY A 211 25.40 7.38 -2.13
C GLY A 211 25.09 7.12 -3.61
N SER A 212 26.01 6.45 -4.30
CA SER A 212 25.79 5.97 -5.65
C SER A 212 25.05 4.63 -5.58
N VAL A 213 23.72 4.67 -5.65
CA VAL A 213 22.89 3.45 -5.69
C VAL A 213 22.50 3.14 -7.13
N ASP A 214 22.54 1.87 -7.51
CA ASP A 214 22.02 1.39 -8.79
C ASP A 214 20.47 1.44 -8.77
N PRO A 215 19.83 2.18 -9.71
CA PRO A 215 18.38 2.21 -9.84
C PRO A 215 17.72 0.82 -9.90
N ILE A 216 18.34 -0.18 -10.54
CA ILE A 216 17.77 -1.52 -10.67
C ILE A 216 17.70 -2.21 -9.29
N ASP A 217 18.75 -2.09 -8.49
CA ASP A 217 18.78 -2.68 -7.15
C ASP A 217 17.77 -2.02 -6.22
N VAL A 218 17.59 -0.70 -6.31
CA VAL A 218 16.53 0.00 -5.58
C VAL A 218 15.16 -0.50 -6.04
N GLY A 219 14.95 -0.62 -7.35
CA GLY A 219 13.71 -1.11 -7.92
C GLY A 219 13.31 -2.49 -7.42
N ARG A 220 14.27 -3.43 -7.38
CA ARG A 220 14.06 -4.79 -6.85
C ARG A 220 13.73 -4.77 -5.36
N ARG A 221 14.42 -3.93 -4.58
CA ARG A 221 14.17 -3.80 -3.13
C ARG A 221 12.80 -3.23 -2.81
N LEU A 222 12.28 -2.35 -3.66
CA LEU A 222 10.98 -1.70 -3.49
C LEU A 222 9.85 -2.42 -4.23
N ASP A 223 10.14 -3.51 -4.94
CA ASP A 223 9.19 -4.24 -5.78
C ASP A 223 8.45 -3.34 -6.79
N VAL A 224 9.20 -2.47 -7.48
CA VAL A 224 8.65 -1.57 -8.50
C VAL A 224 9.16 -1.91 -9.90
N ARG A 225 8.31 -1.68 -10.91
CA ARG A 225 8.64 -1.88 -12.32
C ARG A 225 9.54 -0.78 -12.85
N TYR A 226 9.30 0.47 -12.45
CA TYR A 226 10.02 1.63 -12.97
C TYR A 226 10.71 2.42 -11.86
N ILE A 227 11.90 2.93 -12.18
CA ILE A 227 12.60 3.90 -11.35
C ILE A 227 12.87 5.15 -12.17
N LEU A 228 12.39 6.29 -11.66
CA LEU A 228 12.79 7.60 -12.15
C LEU A 228 14.01 8.07 -11.35
N SER A 229 15.08 8.41 -12.05
CA SER A 229 16.26 9.04 -11.49
C SER A 229 16.63 10.27 -12.31
N GLY A 230 17.52 11.10 -11.80
CA GLY A 230 17.87 12.32 -12.51
C GLY A 230 18.84 13.21 -11.76
N GLY A 231 19.07 14.38 -12.34
CA GLY A 231 19.88 15.42 -11.72
C GLY A 231 19.47 16.81 -12.16
N VAL A 232 19.72 17.78 -11.28
CA VAL A 232 19.47 19.20 -11.52
C VAL A 232 20.78 19.96 -11.49
N LEU A 233 21.00 20.77 -12.52
CA LEU A 233 22.05 21.75 -12.58
C LEU A 233 21.42 23.14 -12.67
N ARG A 234 21.76 24.01 -11.72
CA ARG A 234 21.32 25.40 -11.67
C ARG A 234 22.51 26.33 -11.92
N SER A 235 22.26 27.40 -12.68
CA SER A 235 23.19 28.50 -12.89
C SER A 235 22.42 29.81 -12.94
N GLY A 236 22.30 30.49 -11.79
CA GLY A 236 21.43 31.65 -11.64
C GLY A 236 19.96 31.28 -11.87
N ASN A 237 19.32 31.92 -12.85
CA ASN A 237 17.95 31.62 -13.26
C ASN A 237 17.85 30.40 -14.22
N ARG A 238 18.96 29.89 -14.77
CA ARG A 238 18.90 28.77 -15.73
C ARG A 238 18.90 27.43 -15.00
N LEU A 239 17.96 26.56 -15.37
CA LEU A 239 17.85 25.19 -14.90
C LEU A 239 18.10 24.22 -16.04
N ARG A 240 18.84 23.16 -15.74
CA ARG A 240 19.00 22.00 -16.61
C ARG A 240 18.72 20.75 -15.79
N VAL A 241 17.74 19.98 -16.24
CA VAL A 241 17.28 18.76 -15.58
C VAL A 241 17.54 17.60 -16.50
N TYR A 242 18.15 16.55 -15.98
CA TYR A 242 18.30 15.26 -16.66
C TYR A 242 17.39 14.27 -15.97
N THR A 243 16.59 13.54 -16.74
CA THR A 243 15.72 12.48 -16.21
C THR A 243 15.96 11.18 -16.94
N GLU A 244 16.02 10.09 -16.18
CA GLU A 244 16.16 8.72 -16.69
C GLU A 244 15.13 7.82 -16.04
N LEU A 245 14.39 7.10 -16.88
CA LEU A 245 13.40 6.12 -16.47
C LEU A 245 13.94 4.73 -16.80
N THR A 246 14.12 3.91 -15.76
CA THR A 246 14.65 2.56 -15.86
C THR A 246 13.55 1.53 -15.67
N ASP A 247 13.42 0.56 -16.58
CA ASP A 247 12.63 -0.65 -16.38
C ASP A 247 13.47 -1.66 -15.60
N VAL A 248 13.06 -1.94 -14.36
CA VAL A 248 13.75 -2.79 -13.40
C VAL A 248 13.70 -4.26 -13.83
N VAL A 249 12.62 -4.67 -14.49
CA VAL A 249 12.41 -6.06 -14.95
C VAL A 249 13.28 -6.31 -16.18
N GLY A 250 13.29 -5.37 -17.12
CA GLY A 250 14.13 -5.42 -18.32
C GLY A 250 15.60 -5.14 -18.05
N GLY A 251 15.92 -4.45 -16.95
CA GLY A 251 17.26 -3.97 -16.62
C GLY A 251 17.77 -2.92 -17.60
N THR A 252 16.87 -2.14 -18.21
CA THR A 252 17.21 -1.18 -19.28
C THR A 252 16.64 0.20 -18.99
N VAL A 253 17.35 1.23 -19.45
CA VAL A 253 16.84 2.60 -19.47
C VAL A 253 15.89 2.73 -20.66
N VAL A 254 14.61 2.91 -20.39
CA VAL A 254 13.55 3.02 -21.41
C VAL A 254 13.33 4.46 -21.88
N TYR A 255 13.81 5.43 -21.11
CA TYR A 255 13.78 6.84 -21.47
C TYR A 255 14.89 7.61 -20.76
N SER A 256 15.56 8.50 -21.49
CA SER A 256 16.54 9.45 -20.96
C SER A 256 16.39 10.75 -21.74
N GLU A 257 16.20 11.86 -21.05
CA GLU A 257 16.04 13.17 -21.69
C GLU A 257 16.63 14.31 -20.85
N ARG A 258 17.12 15.33 -21.56
CA ARG A 258 17.55 16.60 -20.99
C ARG A 258 16.49 17.67 -21.22
N HIS A 259 16.12 18.35 -20.14
CA HIS A 259 15.17 19.46 -20.13
C HIS A 259 15.89 20.74 -19.72
N ASP A 260 15.86 21.76 -20.57
CA ASP A 260 16.37 23.10 -20.25
C ASP A 260 15.18 24.01 -19.89
N GLY A 261 15.37 24.88 -18.89
CA GLY A 261 14.34 25.81 -18.44
C GLY A 261 14.89 26.96 -17.59
N ALA A 262 13.99 27.71 -16.97
CA ALA A 262 14.30 28.79 -16.04
C ALA A 262 13.63 28.57 -14.68
N LEU A 263 14.17 29.15 -13.59
CA LEU A 263 13.61 29.03 -12.25
C LEU A 263 12.21 29.66 -12.17
N ASP A 264 11.98 30.77 -12.88
CA ASP A 264 10.67 31.42 -12.96
C ASP A 264 9.63 30.58 -13.74
N ASP A 265 10.07 29.59 -14.52
CA ASP A 265 9.23 28.61 -15.25
C ASP A 265 9.28 27.22 -14.61
N LEU A 266 9.77 27.09 -13.36
CA LEU A 266 10.00 25.81 -12.69
C LEU A 266 8.76 24.90 -12.71
N PHE A 267 7.61 25.46 -12.39
CA PHE A 267 6.34 24.74 -12.29
C PHE A 267 5.86 24.19 -13.65
N ASN A 268 6.04 24.95 -14.74
CA ASN A 268 5.73 24.43 -16.07
C ASN A 268 6.77 23.42 -16.54
N LEU A 269 8.05 23.57 -16.16
CA LEU A 269 9.11 22.62 -16.49
C LEU A 269 8.82 21.25 -15.87
N GLN A 270 8.47 21.19 -14.59
CA GLN A 270 8.11 19.92 -13.94
C GLN A 270 6.83 19.30 -14.53
N ASP A 271 5.83 20.10 -14.90
CA ASP A 271 4.62 19.58 -15.56
C ASP A 271 4.92 18.93 -16.91
N ARG A 272 5.83 19.54 -17.70
CA ARG A 272 6.28 18.95 -18.97
C ARG A 272 7.01 17.62 -18.75
N ILE A 273 7.85 17.54 -17.72
CA ILE A 273 8.57 16.31 -17.36
C ILE A 273 7.57 15.23 -16.92
N ALA A 274 6.69 15.54 -15.98
CA ALA A 274 5.65 14.63 -15.49
C ALA A 274 4.77 14.11 -16.63
N PHE A 275 4.32 15.00 -17.53
CA PHE A 275 3.48 14.65 -18.67
C PHE A 275 4.13 13.64 -19.61
N ARG A 276 5.42 13.84 -19.94
CA ARG A 276 6.17 12.91 -20.79
C ARG A 276 6.34 11.56 -20.12
N LEU A 277 6.71 11.55 -18.85
CA LEU A 277 6.92 10.32 -18.09
C LEU A 277 5.65 9.47 -18.03
N VAL A 278 4.50 10.05 -17.69
CA VAL A 278 3.22 9.33 -17.62
C VAL A 278 2.82 8.76 -18.98
N LYS A 279 3.03 9.50 -20.08
CA LYS A 279 2.76 8.98 -21.43
C LYS A 279 3.55 7.71 -21.76
N ILE A 280 4.74 7.55 -21.17
CA ILE A 280 5.60 6.38 -21.38
C ILE A 280 5.13 5.22 -20.50
N ILE A 281 4.94 5.46 -19.20
CA ILE A 281 4.66 4.37 -18.24
C ILE A 281 3.19 3.96 -18.20
N ALA A 282 2.26 4.90 -18.41
CA ALA A 282 0.82 4.70 -18.33
C ALA A 282 0.10 5.46 -19.47
N PRO A 283 0.24 5.00 -20.73
CA PRO A 283 -0.29 5.69 -21.92
C PRO A 283 -1.81 5.85 -21.93
N ASN A 284 -2.53 5.08 -21.10
CA ASN A 284 -3.98 5.14 -20.99
C ASN A 284 -4.48 6.30 -20.11
N VAL A 285 -3.60 6.93 -19.30
CA VAL A 285 -3.96 8.07 -18.47
C VAL A 285 -4.36 9.25 -19.36
N ARG A 286 -5.56 9.79 -19.14
CA ARG A 286 -6.03 10.92 -19.94
C ARG A 286 -5.27 12.19 -19.56
N GLU A 287 -4.92 12.99 -20.57
CA GLU A 287 -4.21 14.26 -20.35
C GLU A 287 -4.96 15.21 -19.39
N LEU A 288 -6.30 15.20 -19.41
CA LEU A 288 -7.09 16.01 -18.48
C LEU A 288 -6.94 15.56 -17.02
N GLU A 289 -6.84 14.25 -16.78
CA GLU A 289 -6.64 13.68 -15.44
C GLU A 289 -5.25 14.03 -14.91
N LEU A 290 -4.22 13.88 -15.76
CA LEU A 290 -2.86 14.27 -15.42
C LEU A 290 -2.73 15.77 -15.17
N ARG A 291 -3.31 16.61 -16.02
CA ARG A 291 -3.32 18.07 -15.79
C ARG A 291 -4.04 18.44 -14.50
N ARG A 292 -5.13 17.73 -14.13
CA ARG A 292 -5.82 17.97 -12.86
C ARG A 292 -4.94 17.61 -11.66
N ALA A 293 -4.18 16.52 -11.75
CA ALA A 293 -3.25 16.11 -10.70
C ALA A 293 -2.05 17.06 -10.56
N LEU A 294 -1.58 17.66 -11.66
CA LEU A 294 -0.39 18.52 -11.69
C LEU A 294 -0.65 20.03 -11.45
N ARG A 295 -1.85 20.56 -11.73
CA ARG A 295 -2.15 22.02 -11.77
C ARG A 295 -2.06 22.81 -10.46
N LYS A 296 -1.51 22.25 -9.38
CA LYS A 296 -1.64 22.75 -8.00
C LYS A 296 -0.36 23.37 -7.48
N HIS A 297 0.30 24.16 -8.33
CA HIS A 297 1.57 24.80 -7.99
C HIS A 297 1.36 26.04 -7.13
N PRO A 298 2.27 26.33 -6.19
CA PRO A 298 2.27 27.61 -5.49
C PRO A 298 2.50 28.75 -6.48
N SER A 299 1.92 29.91 -6.18
CA SER A 299 2.21 31.16 -6.89
C SER A 299 3.53 31.80 -6.43
N SER A 300 4.06 31.38 -5.28
CA SER A 300 5.31 31.86 -4.68
C SER A 300 6.33 30.75 -4.50
N ILE A 301 7.50 30.92 -5.12
CA ILE A 301 8.67 30.04 -4.92
C ILE A 301 9.13 30.09 -3.45
N THR A 302 9.03 31.25 -2.78
CA THR A 302 9.38 31.37 -1.37
C THR A 302 8.45 30.55 -0.48
N ALA A 303 7.14 30.58 -0.72
CA ALA A 303 6.20 29.75 0.03
C ALA A 303 6.49 28.25 -0.16
N TYR A 304 6.89 27.88 -1.38
CA TYR A 304 7.30 26.51 -1.70
C TYR A 304 8.57 26.08 -0.96
N ASP A 305 9.61 26.91 -0.98
CA ASP A 305 10.86 26.63 -0.28
C ASP A 305 10.67 26.50 1.24
N LEU A 306 9.89 27.40 1.84
CA LEU A 306 9.52 27.34 3.26
C LEU A 306 8.77 26.06 3.61
N LEU A 307 7.88 25.59 2.74
CA LEU A 307 7.19 24.31 2.92
C LEU A 307 8.19 23.16 2.92
N LEU A 308 9.08 23.06 1.92
CA LEU A 308 10.05 21.96 1.82
C LEU A 308 10.97 21.91 3.05
N GLN A 309 11.43 23.06 3.53
CA GLN A 309 12.22 23.17 4.77
C GLN A 309 11.41 22.70 5.99
N ALA A 310 10.13 23.08 6.08
CA ALA A 310 9.27 22.64 7.17
C ALA A 310 9.07 21.12 7.15
N LEU A 311 8.90 20.52 5.97
CA LEU A 311 8.77 19.06 5.83
C LEU A 311 10.00 18.34 6.37
N ASP A 312 11.22 18.77 6.01
CA ASP A 312 12.44 18.15 6.54
C ASP A 312 12.49 18.19 8.09
N LEU A 313 12.06 19.30 8.69
CA LEU A 313 12.01 19.44 10.14
C LEU A 313 10.92 18.60 10.81
N LEU A 314 9.74 18.45 10.19
CA LEU A 314 8.66 17.62 10.71
C LEU A 314 9.11 16.15 10.88
N TYR A 315 9.90 15.64 9.93
CA TYR A 315 10.40 14.25 9.98
C TYR A 315 11.34 13.98 11.17
N ARG A 316 12.02 14.99 11.71
CA ARG A 316 13.01 14.79 12.79
C ARG A 316 12.37 14.48 14.14
N MET A 317 11.12 14.91 14.35
CA MET A 317 10.31 14.67 15.54
C MET A 317 10.92 15.05 16.91
N ASP A 318 12.04 15.78 16.95
CA ASP A 318 12.52 16.42 18.18
C ASP A 318 11.75 17.72 18.46
N ALA A 319 11.67 18.12 19.73
CA ALA A 319 10.84 19.23 20.18
C ALA A 319 11.20 20.58 19.52
N ASP A 320 12.47 20.81 19.22
CA ASP A 320 12.93 22.08 18.64
C ASP A 320 12.69 22.15 17.14
N SER A 321 13.02 21.09 16.41
CA SER A 321 12.69 20.98 14.97
C SER A 321 11.18 21.06 14.75
N PHE A 322 10.40 20.37 15.59
CA PHE A 322 8.95 20.38 15.51
C PHE A 322 8.37 21.78 15.70
N ARG A 323 8.88 22.56 16.66
CA ARG A 323 8.44 23.96 16.87
C ARG A 323 8.83 24.86 15.70
N LYS A 324 10.05 24.72 15.17
CA LYS A 324 10.54 25.48 14.01
C LYS A 324 9.72 25.20 12.75
N ALA A 325 9.34 23.94 12.52
CA ALA A 325 8.51 23.54 11.38
C ALA A 325 7.21 24.33 11.31
N ARG A 326 6.50 24.50 12.43
CA ARG A 326 5.27 25.32 12.49
C ARG A 326 5.52 26.77 12.07
N GLY A 327 6.61 27.37 12.53
CA GLY A 327 6.96 28.74 12.16
C GLY A 327 7.21 28.92 10.66
N LEU A 328 7.85 27.93 10.02
CA LEU A 328 8.06 27.94 8.57
C LEU A 328 6.75 27.74 7.80
N LEU A 329 5.88 26.83 8.23
CA LEU A 329 4.56 26.63 7.61
C LEU A 329 3.70 27.90 7.69
N GLN A 330 3.72 28.60 8.82
CA GLN A 330 2.99 29.87 8.98
C GLN A 330 3.53 30.98 8.06
N GLN A 331 4.85 31.04 7.88
CA GLN A 331 5.45 31.95 6.91
C GLN A 331 5.08 31.57 5.47
N ALA A 332 5.07 30.28 5.13
CA ALA A 332 4.62 29.81 3.81
C ALA A 332 3.18 30.24 3.51
N ILE A 333 2.27 30.08 4.49
CA ILE A 333 0.88 30.56 4.42
C ILE A 333 0.82 32.08 4.20
N ALA A 334 1.65 32.86 4.91
CA ALA A 334 1.66 34.31 4.77
C ALA A 334 2.15 34.77 3.38
N HIS A 335 3.11 34.03 2.79
CA HIS A 335 3.65 34.32 1.46
C HIS A 335 2.72 33.90 0.33
N ASP A 336 1.95 32.83 0.51
CA ASP A 336 0.94 32.39 -0.45
C ASP A 336 -0.30 31.82 0.27
N PRO A 337 -1.29 32.68 0.60
CA PRO A 337 -2.50 32.25 1.27
C PRO A 337 -3.38 31.32 0.45
N GLY A 338 -3.17 31.23 -0.87
CA GLY A 338 -3.89 30.31 -1.76
C GLY A 338 -3.26 28.92 -1.83
N TYR A 339 -2.02 28.76 -1.33
CA TYR A 339 -1.30 27.50 -1.38
C TYR A 339 -1.79 26.54 -0.29
N ALA A 340 -2.48 25.47 -0.70
CA ALA A 340 -3.12 24.52 0.22
C ALA A 340 -2.17 23.71 1.11
N PRO A 341 -1.06 23.13 0.62
CA PRO A 341 -0.24 22.18 1.40
C PRO A 341 0.29 22.71 2.75
N PRO A 342 0.75 23.97 2.89
CA PRO A 342 1.11 24.50 4.20
C PRO A 342 0.01 24.35 5.26
N TYR A 343 -1.26 24.54 4.90
CA TYR A 343 -2.40 24.33 5.81
C TYR A 343 -2.55 22.85 6.17
N THR A 344 -2.44 21.95 5.19
CA THR A 344 -2.44 20.49 5.39
C THR A 344 -1.39 20.07 6.43
N TYR A 345 -0.17 20.56 6.29
CA TYR A 345 0.92 20.20 7.21
C TYR A 345 0.84 20.89 8.57
N VAL A 346 0.18 22.05 8.70
CA VAL A 346 -0.14 22.62 10.02
C VAL A 346 -1.16 21.74 10.75
N ALA A 347 -2.17 21.22 10.05
CA ALA A 347 -3.11 20.26 10.64
C ALA A 347 -2.40 18.97 11.10
N LEU A 348 -1.50 18.43 10.27
CA LEU A 348 -0.65 17.29 10.65
C LEU A 348 0.22 17.59 11.88
N TRP A 349 0.77 18.80 11.95
CA TRP A 349 1.53 19.26 13.12
C TRP A 349 0.67 19.24 14.39
N TYR A 350 -0.59 19.68 14.34
CA TYR A 350 -1.47 19.59 15.51
C TYR A 350 -1.81 18.15 15.90
N ILE A 351 -2.01 17.24 14.94
CA ILE A 351 -2.21 15.80 15.20
C ILE A 351 -1.04 15.25 16.05
N PHE A 352 0.20 15.47 15.61
CA PHE A 352 1.37 14.99 16.35
C PHE A 352 1.57 15.71 17.69
N ARG A 353 1.21 17.00 17.77
CA ARG A 353 1.27 17.74 19.04
C ARG A 353 0.36 17.11 20.09
N VAL A 354 -0.87 16.76 19.72
CA VAL A 354 -1.82 16.14 20.66
C VAL A 354 -1.48 14.67 20.93
N GLY A 355 -1.15 13.89 19.88
CA GLY A 355 -0.96 12.45 19.99
C GLY A 355 0.39 12.01 20.58
N GLU A 356 1.46 12.77 20.29
CA GLU A 356 2.84 12.32 20.54
C GLU A 356 3.65 13.29 21.39
N ILE A 357 3.63 14.60 21.13
CA ILE A 357 4.51 15.56 21.82
C ILE A 357 3.96 15.97 23.18
N GLY A 358 2.65 16.20 23.27
CA GLY A 358 1.96 16.71 24.46
C GLY A 358 1.40 18.11 24.21
N SER A 359 0.10 18.27 24.44
CA SER A 359 -0.59 19.55 24.35
C SER A 359 -1.15 19.97 25.72
N PRO A 360 -0.94 21.24 26.14
CA PRO A 360 -1.60 21.79 27.32
C PRO A 360 -3.10 22.08 27.08
N ASP A 361 -3.53 22.19 25.82
CA ASP A 361 -4.93 22.40 25.43
C ASP A 361 -5.28 21.49 24.24
N PRO A 362 -5.51 20.19 24.49
CA PRO A 362 -5.80 19.23 23.43
C PRO A 362 -7.07 19.54 22.64
N ASP A 363 -8.10 20.09 23.29
CA ASP A 363 -9.39 20.39 22.63
C ASP A 363 -9.26 21.61 21.71
N GLY A 364 -8.56 22.66 22.16
CA GLY A 364 -8.23 23.82 21.32
C GLY A 364 -7.32 23.46 20.14
N ASP A 365 -6.29 22.63 20.38
CA ASP A 365 -5.41 22.14 19.32
C ASP A 365 -6.15 21.22 18.34
N ALA A 366 -7.12 20.42 18.80
CA ALA A 366 -7.98 19.59 17.94
C ALA A 366 -8.84 20.43 17.01
N LYS A 367 -9.45 21.50 17.54
CA LYS A 367 -10.21 22.46 16.73
C LYS A 367 -9.31 23.15 15.72
N ALA A 368 -8.12 23.61 16.14
CA ALA A 368 -7.16 24.22 15.24
C ALA A 368 -6.71 23.26 14.13
N ALA A 369 -6.53 21.97 14.43
CA ALA A 369 -6.23 20.96 13.42
C ALA A 369 -7.35 20.85 12.37
N ALA A 370 -8.60 20.80 12.80
CA ALA A 370 -9.77 20.73 11.92
C ALA A 370 -9.89 21.98 11.04
N ASP A 371 -9.74 23.17 11.62
CA ASP A 371 -9.84 24.45 10.90
C ASP A 371 -8.77 24.55 9.79
N HIS A 372 -7.52 24.12 10.06
CA HIS A 372 -6.46 24.15 9.05
C HIS A 372 -6.65 23.08 7.97
N ALA A 373 -7.12 21.89 8.34
CA ALA A 373 -7.40 20.84 7.36
C ALA A 373 -8.57 21.24 6.43
N LEU A 374 -9.62 21.87 6.97
CA LEU A 374 -10.70 22.45 6.16
C LEU A 374 -10.19 23.57 5.26
N ALA A 375 -9.37 24.49 5.79
CA ALA A 375 -8.76 25.55 4.99
C ALA A 375 -7.95 25.00 3.81
N ALA A 376 -7.24 23.87 3.99
CA ALA A 376 -6.55 23.19 2.90
C ALA A 376 -7.54 22.66 1.85
N ILE A 377 -8.61 21.99 2.27
CA ILE A 377 -9.66 21.44 1.39
C ILE A 377 -10.40 22.54 0.63
N GLU A 378 -10.66 23.70 1.26
CA GLU A 378 -11.28 24.85 0.58
C GLU A 378 -10.43 25.41 -0.56
N ARG A 379 -9.10 25.34 -0.41
CA ARG A 379 -8.13 25.77 -1.45
C ARG A 379 -7.94 24.70 -2.51
N ASP A 380 -7.98 23.44 -2.11
CA ASP A 380 -7.88 22.30 -2.99
C ASP A 380 -8.71 21.10 -2.49
N GLY A 381 -9.96 21.05 -2.94
CA GLY A 381 -10.91 19.99 -2.57
C GLY A 381 -10.57 18.62 -3.15
N SER A 382 -9.47 18.51 -3.90
CA SER A 382 -8.99 17.26 -4.49
C SER A 382 -7.63 16.82 -3.95
N ASP A 383 -7.08 17.50 -2.93
CA ASP A 383 -5.88 17.05 -2.23
C ASP A 383 -6.24 15.86 -1.32
N ALA A 384 -5.88 14.66 -1.76
CA ALA A 384 -6.10 13.43 -1.01
C ALA A 384 -5.42 13.45 0.37
N LEU A 385 -4.28 14.11 0.52
CA LEU A 385 -3.59 14.20 1.81
C LEU A 385 -4.35 15.10 2.78
N ALA A 386 -4.87 16.23 2.30
CA ALA A 386 -5.71 17.15 3.10
C ALA A 386 -6.99 16.46 3.56
N LEU A 387 -7.68 15.75 2.66
CA LEU A 387 -8.88 14.96 2.98
C LEU A 387 -8.58 13.87 4.01
N ALA A 388 -7.46 13.15 3.86
CA ALA A 388 -7.04 12.11 4.80
C ALA A 388 -6.76 12.68 6.20
N ILE A 389 -6.01 13.78 6.27
CA ILE A 389 -5.70 14.46 7.53
C ILE A 389 -6.98 14.95 8.19
N TYR A 390 -7.91 15.55 7.45
CA TYR A 390 -9.19 15.98 7.99
C TYR A 390 -9.97 14.79 8.56
N GLY A 391 -10.09 13.70 7.81
CA GLY A 391 -10.77 12.49 8.30
C GLY A 391 -10.07 11.86 9.52
N HIS A 392 -8.74 11.94 9.60
CA HIS A 392 -8.02 11.52 10.80
C HIS A 392 -8.28 12.44 11.99
N VAL A 393 -8.29 13.77 11.81
CA VAL A 393 -8.69 14.71 12.87
C VAL A 393 -10.10 14.39 13.38
N GLN A 394 -11.05 14.14 12.47
CA GLN A 394 -12.42 13.80 12.83
C GLN A 394 -12.50 12.52 13.65
N SER A 395 -11.83 11.44 13.23
CA SER A 395 -11.86 10.17 13.97
C SER A 395 -11.05 10.19 15.26
N PHE A 396 -9.82 10.70 15.23
CA PHE A 396 -8.88 10.63 16.35
C PHE A 396 -9.15 11.70 17.40
N LEU A 397 -9.26 12.96 16.99
CA LEU A 397 -9.32 14.10 17.92
C LEU A 397 -10.77 14.46 18.28
N LEU A 398 -11.66 14.48 17.28
CA LEU A 398 -13.05 14.91 17.47
C LEU A 398 -14.03 13.75 17.71
N ARG A 399 -13.58 12.51 17.49
CA ARG A 399 -14.36 11.26 17.67
C ARG A 399 -15.64 11.21 16.82
N ASP A 400 -15.66 11.88 15.67
CA ASP A 400 -16.70 11.76 14.64
C ASP A 400 -16.26 10.76 13.55
N SER A 401 -16.61 9.49 13.76
CA SER A 401 -16.28 8.42 12.81
C SER A 401 -17.06 8.51 11.49
N SER A 402 -18.26 9.10 11.51
CA SER A 402 -19.11 9.20 10.33
C SER A 402 -18.52 10.15 9.29
N THR A 403 -18.12 11.36 9.73
CA THR A 403 -17.40 12.31 8.89
C THR A 403 -16.04 11.76 8.50
N ALA A 404 -15.32 11.14 9.45
CA ALA A 404 -14.00 10.57 9.18
C ALA A 404 -14.02 9.58 8.00
N PHE A 405 -14.94 8.62 8.00
CA PHE A 405 -15.00 7.60 6.96
C PHE A 405 -15.29 8.18 5.58
N SER A 406 -16.22 9.13 5.48
CA SER A 406 -16.52 9.79 4.21
C SER A 406 -15.27 10.43 3.58
N PHE A 407 -14.51 11.20 4.38
CA PHE A 407 -13.31 11.90 3.91
C PHE A 407 -12.13 10.96 3.66
N LEU A 408 -11.96 9.91 4.48
CA LEU A 408 -10.89 8.93 4.32
C LEU A 408 -11.11 8.05 3.09
N ASP A 409 -12.36 7.62 2.82
CA ASP A 409 -12.68 6.85 1.63
C ASP A 409 -12.51 7.71 0.36
N GLN A 410 -12.93 8.98 0.41
CA GLN A 410 -12.69 9.94 -0.67
C GLN A 410 -11.18 10.21 -0.90
N ALA A 411 -10.40 10.33 0.18
CA ALA A 411 -8.96 10.50 0.10
C ALA A 411 -8.28 9.32 -0.60
N ILE A 412 -8.65 8.09 -0.25
CA ILE A 412 -8.14 6.87 -0.89
C ILE A 412 -8.55 6.82 -2.37
N GLU A 413 -9.78 7.23 -2.69
CA GLU A 413 -10.24 7.25 -4.07
C GLU A 413 -9.46 8.25 -4.93
N LEU A 414 -9.21 9.45 -4.40
CA LEU A 414 -8.50 10.52 -5.11
C LEU A 414 -6.98 10.34 -5.12
N GLY A 415 -6.43 9.66 -4.11
CA GLY A 415 -5.01 9.44 -3.90
C GLY A 415 -4.69 8.00 -3.52
N PRO A 416 -4.87 7.02 -4.42
CA PRO A 416 -4.70 5.60 -4.11
C PRO A 416 -3.26 5.22 -3.77
N SER A 417 -2.27 6.07 -4.10
CA SER A 417 -0.87 5.88 -3.71
C SER A 417 -0.44 6.78 -2.53
N VAL A 418 -1.37 7.49 -1.88
CA VAL A 418 -1.07 8.28 -0.68
C VAL A 418 -1.06 7.35 0.55
N ALA A 419 0.14 6.88 0.94
CA ALA A 419 0.32 5.93 2.05
C ALA A 419 -0.37 6.39 3.36
N MET A 420 -0.31 7.69 3.65
CA MET A 420 -0.89 8.25 4.86
C MET A 420 -2.43 8.18 4.87
N ALA A 421 -3.09 8.27 3.70
CA ALA A 421 -4.54 8.11 3.60
C ALA A 421 -4.98 6.70 4.01
N TRP A 422 -4.24 5.67 3.55
CA TRP A 422 -4.47 4.28 3.92
C TRP A 422 -4.23 4.02 5.41
N SER A 423 -3.12 4.50 5.98
CA SER A 423 -2.84 4.34 7.41
C SER A 423 -3.83 5.12 8.29
N MET A 424 -4.20 6.35 7.92
CA MET A 424 -5.22 7.11 8.66
C MET A 424 -6.60 6.42 8.59
N SER A 425 -6.93 5.81 7.45
CA SER A 425 -8.14 5.01 7.29
C SER A 425 -8.10 3.77 8.17
N SER A 426 -6.98 3.05 8.19
CA SER A 426 -6.76 1.93 9.10
C SER A 426 -7.00 2.31 10.56
N ALA A 427 -6.40 3.41 11.02
CA ALA A 427 -6.57 3.90 12.38
C ALA A 427 -8.06 4.14 12.71
N ALA A 428 -8.77 4.86 11.84
CA ALA A 428 -10.18 5.17 12.03
C ALA A 428 -11.07 3.91 12.07
N ARG A 429 -10.80 2.93 11.19
CA ARG A 429 -11.52 1.63 11.18
C ARG A 429 -11.20 0.81 12.44
N GLY A 430 -9.95 0.83 12.89
CA GLY A 430 -9.48 0.19 14.10
C GLY A 430 -10.12 0.77 15.36
N TYR A 431 -10.29 2.10 15.42
CA TYR A 431 -10.99 2.77 16.52
C TYR A 431 -12.43 2.27 16.69
N MET A 432 -13.10 1.99 15.58
CA MET A 432 -14.47 1.45 15.56
C MET A 432 -14.53 -0.08 15.63
N GLY A 433 -13.40 -0.76 15.82
CA GLY A 433 -13.33 -2.21 16.00
C GLY A 433 -13.40 -3.06 14.73
N ASN A 434 -13.29 -2.46 13.55
CA ASN A 434 -13.22 -3.21 12.31
C ASN A 434 -11.77 -3.67 12.04
N GLY A 435 -11.32 -4.67 12.81
CA GLY A 435 -9.97 -5.24 12.74
C GLY A 435 -9.55 -5.70 11.34
N PRO A 436 -10.34 -6.52 10.63
CA PRO A 436 -9.95 -7.04 9.32
C PRO A 436 -9.70 -5.93 8.28
N LEU A 437 -10.58 -4.93 8.23
CA LEU A 437 -10.42 -3.81 7.31
C LEU A 437 -9.26 -2.89 7.73
N ALA A 438 -9.06 -2.70 9.04
CA ALA A 438 -7.93 -1.94 9.55
C ALA A 438 -6.61 -2.59 9.13
N VAL A 439 -6.48 -3.91 9.23
CA VAL A 439 -5.26 -4.64 8.80
C VAL A 439 -5.03 -4.44 7.31
N ALA A 440 -6.05 -4.71 6.47
CA ALA A 440 -5.93 -4.54 5.02
C ALA A 440 -5.49 -3.13 4.61
N HIS A 441 -6.07 -2.08 5.24
CA HIS A 441 -5.68 -0.70 4.97
C HIS A 441 -4.27 -0.37 5.46
N ALA A 442 -3.86 -0.89 6.63
CA ALA A 442 -2.51 -0.65 7.14
C ALA A 442 -1.44 -1.35 6.30
N GLU A 443 -1.68 -2.59 5.86
CA GLU A 443 -0.78 -3.31 4.95
C GLU A 443 -0.60 -2.58 3.63
N ARG A 444 -1.69 -2.02 3.08
CA ARG A 444 -1.63 -1.19 1.88
C ARG A 444 -0.79 0.07 2.08
N GLY A 445 -0.97 0.77 3.21
CA GLY A 445 -0.13 1.90 3.60
C GLY A 445 1.35 1.52 3.72
N GLN A 446 1.65 0.38 4.36
CA GLN A 446 3.01 -0.14 4.53
C GLN A 446 3.65 -0.52 3.19
N ARG A 447 2.88 -1.07 2.24
CA ARG A 447 3.36 -1.39 0.89
C ARG A 447 3.75 -0.14 0.10
N LEU A 448 3.03 0.97 0.29
CA LEU A 448 3.33 2.26 -0.34
C LEU A 448 4.52 2.97 0.31
N ALA A 449 4.79 2.71 1.59
CA ALA A 449 5.79 3.41 2.40
C ALA A 449 6.71 2.44 3.20
N PRO A 450 7.36 1.45 2.57
CA PRO A 450 8.04 0.37 3.28
C PRO A 450 9.30 0.80 4.04
N ALA A 451 9.94 1.92 3.66
CA ALA A 451 11.13 2.46 4.34
C ALA A 451 11.07 3.99 4.47
N ASP A 452 9.85 4.52 4.65
CA ASP A 452 9.60 5.93 4.87
C ASP A 452 10.23 6.47 6.16
N ARG A 453 10.53 7.77 6.19
CA ARG A 453 10.96 8.42 7.44
C ARG A 453 9.87 8.36 8.52
N TYR A 454 8.59 8.24 8.12
CA TYR A 454 7.46 7.92 8.99
C TYR A 454 7.15 6.41 9.11
N THR A 455 8.05 5.50 8.75
CA THR A 455 7.81 4.05 8.87
C THR A 455 7.41 3.64 10.28
N PHE A 456 8.01 4.25 11.31
CA PHE A 456 7.62 4.00 12.71
C PHE A 456 6.12 4.28 12.96
N TRP A 457 5.54 5.26 12.26
CA TRP A 457 4.13 5.61 12.39
C TRP A 457 3.25 4.63 11.62
N HIS A 458 3.59 4.29 10.36
CA HIS A 458 2.88 3.28 9.56
C HIS A 458 2.87 1.90 10.25
N GLU A 459 4.02 1.45 10.74
CA GLU A 459 4.16 0.22 11.52
C GLU A 459 3.38 0.27 12.83
N GLY A 460 3.35 1.43 13.50
CA GLY A 460 2.56 1.62 14.71
C GLY A 460 1.05 1.50 14.45
N ILE A 461 0.57 2.01 13.32
CA ILE A 461 -0.83 1.86 12.89
C ILE A 461 -1.13 0.40 12.54
N LEU A 462 -0.22 -0.27 11.83
CA LEU A 462 -0.37 -1.70 11.51
C LEU A 462 -0.38 -2.56 12.79
N ALA A 463 0.44 -2.22 13.78
CA ALA A 463 0.42 -2.86 15.09
C ALA A 463 -0.95 -2.67 15.80
N GLN A 464 -1.50 -1.46 15.75
CA GLN A 464 -2.83 -1.18 16.29
C GLN A 464 -3.91 -2.00 15.57
N ALA A 465 -3.84 -2.08 14.24
CA ALA A 465 -4.79 -2.83 13.43
C ALA A 465 -4.81 -4.32 13.81
N HIS A 466 -3.64 -4.95 13.90
CA HIS A 466 -3.53 -6.35 14.36
C HIS A 466 -4.00 -6.53 15.80
N TYR A 467 -3.72 -5.57 16.70
CA TYR A 467 -4.22 -5.64 18.07
C TYR A 467 -5.75 -5.66 18.11
N VAL A 468 -6.39 -4.78 17.34
CA VAL A 468 -7.86 -4.72 17.23
C VAL A 468 -8.42 -5.97 16.56
N ASN A 469 -7.70 -6.54 15.59
CA ASN A 469 -8.07 -7.80 14.94
C ASN A 469 -7.93 -9.02 15.86
N GLY A 470 -7.27 -8.88 17.02
CA GLY A 470 -7.01 -9.97 17.96
C GLY A 470 -5.70 -10.72 17.69
N ASP A 471 -4.94 -10.34 16.68
CA ASP A 471 -3.63 -10.92 16.32
C ASP A 471 -2.51 -10.32 17.18
N TYR A 472 -2.57 -10.55 18.49
CA TYR A 472 -1.68 -9.88 19.45
C TYR A 472 -0.19 -10.15 19.21
N GLU A 473 0.16 -11.33 18.69
CA GLU A 473 1.53 -11.67 18.31
C GLU A 473 2.04 -10.73 17.22
N GLN A 474 1.28 -10.58 16.14
CA GLN A 474 1.68 -9.70 15.04
C GLN A 474 1.64 -8.23 15.43
N ALA A 475 0.69 -7.85 16.29
CA ALA A 475 0.66 -6.52 16.89
C ALA A 475 1.94 -6.21 17.67
N ALA A 476 2.47 -7.16 18.45
CA ALA A 476 3.71 -6.98 19.19
C ALA A 476 4.94 -6.94 18.28
N ILE A 477 4.97 -7.71 17.19
CA ILE A 477 6.07 -7.70 16.20
C ILE A 477 6.16 -6.30 15.56
N TRP A 478 5.07 -5.81 15.00
CA TRP A 478 5.05 -4.49 14.37
C TRP A 478 5.30 -3.36 15.38
N ALA A 479 4.74 -3.44 16.59
CA ALA A 479 4.98 -2.42 17.61
C ALA A 479 6.45 -2.36 18.04
N ARG A 480 7.16 -3.51 18.09
CA ARG A 480 8.61 -3.54 18.34
C ARG A 480 9.39 -2.94 17.18
N SER A 481 9.01 -3.22 15.93
CA SER A 481 9.63 -2.61 14.75
C SER A 481 9.53 -1.09 14.81
N ALA A 482 8.31 -0.57 15.06
CA ALA A 482 8.04 0.85 15.18
C ALA A 482 8.86 1.52 16.30
N VAL A 483 8.91 0.92 17.49
CA VAL A 483 9.69 1.44 18.63
C VAL A 483 11.19 1.36 18.37
N ALA A 484 11.66 0.38 17.58
CA ALA A 484 13.05 0.29 17.17
C ALA A 484 13.44 1.44 16.23
N HIS A 485 12.55 1.82 15.30
CA HIS A 485 12.72 2.96 14.41
C HIS A 485 12.60 4.31 15.14
N ASN A 486 11.67 4.44 16.09
CA ASN A 486 11.53 5.63 16.91
C ASN A 486 11.19 5.27 18.37
N ARG A 487 12.18 5.36 19.26
CA ARG A 487 12.02 4.99 20.68
C ARG A 487 11.13 5.95 21.47
N SER A 488 10.84 7.14 20.96
CA SER A 488 10.01 8.13 21.66
C SER A 488 8.53 8.07 21.29
N ILE A 489 8.12 7.20 20.36
CA ILE A 489 6.72 7.09 19.95
C ILE A 489 5.85 6.50 21.07
N ARG A 490 4.98 7.35 21.62
CA ARG A 490 4.20 7.06 22.82
C ARG A 490 2.99 6.19 22.50
N PHE A 491 2.28 6.41 21.38
CA PHE A 491 1.12 5.58 21.07
C PHE A 491 1.49 4.12 20.81
N THR A 492 2.54 3.87 20.03
CA THR A 492 2.93 2.48 19.72
C THR A 492 3.49 1.78 20.94
N SER A 493 4.13 2.51 21.86
CA SER A 493 4.52 1.97 23.17
C SER A 493 3.30 1.44 23.95
N ARG A 494 2.17 2.15 23.94
CA ARG A 494 0.91 1.67 24.54
C ARG A 494 0.38 0.42 23.83
N THR A 495 0.43 0.38 22.49
CA THR A 495 0.06 -0.82 21.72
C THR A 495 0.94 -2.01 22.07
N LEU A 496 2.25 -1.81 22.21
CA LEU A 496 3.18 -2.88 22.60
C LEU A 496 2.83 -3.43 23.99
N ILE A 497 2.61 -2.54 24.96
CA ILE A 497 2.25 -2.93 26.34
C ILE A 497 0.96 -3.76 26.33
N ALA A 498 -0.09 -3.26 25.67
CA ALA A 498 -1.38 -3.94 25.62
C ALA A 498 -1.28 -5.30 24.89
N SER A 499 -0.56 -5.39 23.78
CA SER A 499 -0.32 -6.63 23.03
C SER A 499 0.45 -7.67 23.83
N LEU A 500 1.47 -7.25 24.59
CA LEU A 500 2.25 -8.16 25.44
C LEU A 500 1.44 -8.69 26.62
N MET A 501 0.62 -7.83 27.24
CA MET A 501 -0.31 -8.25 28.28
C MET A 501 -1.35 -9.25 27.76
N ALA A 502 -1.90 -9.01 26.57
CA ALA A 502 -2.84 -9.93 25.93
C ALA A 502 -2.25 -11.33 25.66
N GLN A 503 -0.93 -11.41 25.44
CA GLN A 503 -0.18 -12.66 25.27
C GLN A 503 0.28 -13.31 26.59
N GLY A 504 0.00 -12.70 27.75
CA GLY A 504 0.50 -13.17 29.04
C GLY A 504 1.99 -12.89 29.30
N ARG A 505 2.66 -12.10 28.45
CA ARG A 505 4.08 -11.74 28.55
C ARG A 505 4.31 -10.58 29.53
N ARG A 506 3.85 -10.77 30.77
CA ARG A 506 3.74 -9.73 31.80
C ARG A 506 5.04 -8.98 32.09
N ALA A 507 6.14 -9.69 32.31
CA ALA A 507 7.43 -9.07 32.64
C ALA A 507 7.93 -8.11 31.54
N GLU A 508 7.68 -8.45 30.27
CA GLU A 508 8.04 -7.61 29.14
C GLU A 508 7.11 -6.40 28.98
N ALA A 509 5.81 -6.59 29.25
CA ALA A 509 4.84 -5.50 29.27
C ALA A 509 5.16 -4.47 30.36
N GLU A 510 5.50 -4.92 31.57
CA GLU A 510 5.91 -4.04 32.68
C GLU A 510 7.22 -3.30 32.36
N ALA A 511 8.16 -3.94 31.65
CA ALA A 511 9.37 -3.28 31.18
C ALA A 511 9.07 -2.19 30.14
N ALA A 512 8.19 -2.45 29.19
CA ALA A 512 7.73 -1.47 28.22
C ALA A 512 6.95 -0.32 28.88
N ALA A 513 6.15 -0.61 29.92
CA ALA A 513 5.43 0.40 30.70
C ALA A 513 6.40 1.33 31.46
N ARG A 514 7.46 0.78 32.08
CA ARG A 514 8.52 1.59 32.70
C ARG A 514 9.20 2.50 31.66
N HIS A 515 9.51 1.98 30.47
CA HIS A 515 10.08 2.79 29.39
C HIS A 515 9.14 3.93 28.98
N LEU A 516 7.84 3.67 28.79
CA LEU A 516 6.84 4.71 28.50
C LEU A 516 6.84 5.81 29.57
N LEU A 517 6.92 5.44 30.85
CA LEU A 517 6.96 6.41 31.96
C LEU A 517 8.26 7.23 32.00
N THR A 518 9.37 6.76 31.41
CA THR A 518 10.55 7.62 31.22
C THR A 518 10.32 8.70 30.16
N LEU A 519 9.49 8.42 29.14
CA LEU A 519 9.16 9.34 28.05
C LEU A 519 8.01 10.29 28.39
N GLN A 520 7.09 9.83 29.23
CA GLN A 520 5.91 10.56 29.68
C GLN A 520 5.66 10.29 31.18
N PRO A 521 6.44 10.94 32.09
CA PRO A 521 6.33 10.71 33.54
C PRO A 521 4.96 11.05 34.14
N ASP A 522 4.22 11.95 33.48
CA ASP A 522 2.88 12.40 33.83
C ASP A 522 1.76 11.54 33.22
N PHE A 523 2.08 10.45 32.50
CA PHE A 523 1.06 9.57 31.94
C PHE A 523 0.20 8.96 33.05
N ARG A 524 -1.13 9.02 32.88
CA ARG A 524 -2.14 8.46 33.79
C ARG A 524 -3.25 7.82 32.97
N VAL A 525 -3.66 6.59 33.30
CA VAL A 525 -4.68 5.85 32.54
C VAL A 525 -6.02 6.59 32.56
N GLY A 526 -6.41 7.16 33.70
CA GLY A 526 -7.65 7.92 33.86
C GLY A 526 -7.67 9.25 33.09
N VAL A 527 -6.51 9.88 32.88
CA VAL A 527 -6.39 11.10 32.04
C VAL A 527 -6.40 10.74 30.54
N TYR A 528 -5.82 9.60 30.19
CA TYR A 528 -5.79 9.12 28.81
C TYR A 528 -7.13 8.54 28.34
N ALA A 529 -7.85 7.83 29.21
CA ALA A 529 -9.06 7.07 28.86
C ALA A 529 -10.14 7.91 28.12
N PRO A 530 -10.51 9.13 28.56
CA PRO A 530 -11.53 9.94 27.87
C PRO A 530 -11.11 10.39 26.47
N ARG A 531 -9.80 10.39 26.18
CA ARG A 531 -9.19 10.82 24.92
C ARG A 531 -8.81 9.63 24.03
N CYS A 532 -8.97 8.41 24.53
CA CYS A 532 -8.70 7.22 23.74
C CYS A 532 -9.81 7.07 22.68
N PRO A 533 -9.47 6.94 21.39
CA PRO A 533 -10.46 6.90 20.32
C PRO A 533 -11.15 5.53 20.17
N PHE A 534 -10.70 4.48 20.88
CA PHE A 534 -11.35 3.17 20.83
C PHE A 534 -12.78 3.21 21.37
N VAL A 535 -13.68 2.50 20.71
CA VAL A 535 -15.03 2.25 21.21
C VAL A 535 -15.10 1.02 22.12
N GLU A 536 -16.18 0.88 22.86
CA GLU A 536 -16.45 -0.36 23.60
C GLU A 536 -16.79 -1.53 22.66
N PRO A 537 -16.43 -2.78 23.00
CA PRO A 537 -15.76 -3.22 24.23
C PRO A 537 -14.22 -3.15 24.19
N ILE A 538 -13.63 -2.65 23.09
CA ILE A 538 -12.18 -2.62 22.87
C ILE A 538 -11.51 -1.70 23.87
N LEU A 539 -12.12 -0.54 24.14
CA LEU A 539 -11.62 0.44 25.09
C LEU A 539 -11.43 -0.16 26.49
N ALA A 540 -12.45 -0.84 27.03
CA ALA A 540 -12.34 -1.48 28.34
C ALA A 540 -11.18 -2.48 28.42
N GLY A 541 -11.05 -3.36 27.42
CA GLY A 541 -9.96 -4.34 27.35
C GLY A 541 -8.58 -3.70 27.22
N TRP A 542 -8.47 -2.64 26.40
CA TRP A 542 -7.26 -1.84 26.23
C TRP A 542 -6.82 -1.19 27.54
N LEU A 543 -7.71 -0.45 28.21
CA LEU A 543 -7.39 0.22 29.47
C LEU A 543 -7.07 -0.77 30.59
N GLY A 544 -7.79 -1.89 30.65
CA GLY A 544 -7.51 -2.97 31.60
C GLY A 544 -6.08 -3.50 31.47
N ARG A 545 -5.64 -3.81 30.24
CA ARG A 545 -4.27 -4.28 29.97
C ARG A 545 -3.20 -3.25 30.33
N LEU A 546 -3.44 -1.97 30.08
CA LEU A 546 -2.53 -0.90 30.47
C LEU A 546 -2.37 -0.81 32.01
N ARG A 547 -3.48 -0.94 32.76
CA ARG A 547 -3.44 -0.98 34.24
C ARG A 547 -2.71 -2.21 34.76
N GLU A 548 -3.02 -3.39 34.21
CA GLU A 548 -2.38 -4.64 34.61
C GLU A 548 -0.86 -4.66 34.36
N ALA A 549 -0.39 -3.91 33.36
CA ALA A 549 1.04 -3.69 33.09
C ALA A 549 1.73 -2.71 34.07
N GLY A 550 0.99 -2.15 35.03
CA GLY A 550 1.51 -1.26 36.06
C GLY A 550 1.56 0.22 35.67
N LEU A 551 0.82 0.65 34.65
CA LEU A 551 0.67 2.08 34.38
C LEU A 551 -0.23 2.73 35.46
N PRO A 552 0.14 3.91 35.98
CA PRO A 552 -0.57 4.58 37.06
C PRO A 552 -1.94 5.10 36.61
N GLU A 553 -2.89 5.14 37.54
CA GLU A 553 -4.28 5.60 37.28
C GLU A 553 -4.38 7.11 37.08
#